data_AF-L5K0C3-F1
#
_entry.id   AF-L5K0C3-F1
#
_cell.length_a   1.000
_cell.length_b   1.000
_cell.length_c   1.000
_cell.angle_alpha   90.00
_cell.angle_beta   90.00
_cell.angle_gamma   90.00
#
_symmetry.space_group_name_H-M   'P 1'
#
loop_
_entity.id
_entity.type
_entity.pdbx_description
1 polymer ?
#
loop_
_entity_poly.entity_id
_entity_poly.type
_entity_poly.pdbx_seq_one_letter_code
_entity_poly.pdbx_strand_id
1 'polypeptide(L)'
;MIGGAGRMDRALAMNCKALQGSRYYTQGTYLLIDNATSKDSGDYTCKFMHNENGVNYIVTATRSFTVQDENGFSSFPVIIAPPQNEIKDVEIVDHQSTYYILAGFGTLLMLINIMMIMLKVFWIEVTLFWRDTAGHYKTSNDGKIYDAYVIYPRTHKDNPEATSSVEYFVHQILPDVLENKCGYNLCIYGRDLLPGEDAATAVETNIQKSRRHIFILTPQILHSKEFAYEQEIALHSALIHNDSKAILIEMEALSEPGGLQGMEMQDSLRHLMKVQGTIKWRDDHVANKRSLNSKFWKHVRYHMPVPNKPPRKPSHLASLSAQGPQCLRGHADTPDFVNANTS
;
A
#
# COMPACT_ATOMS: atom_id res chain seq x y z
N MET A 1 5.96 -17.57 -50.13
CA MET A 1 5.07 -18.69 -50.49
C MET A 1 4.22 -18.29 -51.69
N ILE A 2 4.29 -19.01 -52.80
CA ILE A 2 3.52 -18.72 -54.03
C ILE A 2 2.54 -19.88 -54.25
N GLY A 3 1.22 -19.65 -54.13
CA GLY A 3 0.20 -20.70 -54.26
C GLY A 3 -0.64 -20.62 -55.53
N GLY A 4 -0.88 -21.77 -56.18
CA GLY A 4 -1.87 -21.97 -57.26
C GLY A 4 -2.34 -23.44 -57.42
N ALA A 5 -3.67 -23.66 -57.44
CA ALA A 5 -4.37 -24.95 -57.39
C ALA A 5 -4.07 -25.92 -58.57
N GLY A 6 -3.95 -27.22 -58.27
CA GLY A 6 -4.04 -28.33 -59.26
C GLY A 6 -2.77 -29.19 -59.46
N ARG A 7 -2.80 -30.48 -59.06
CA ARG A 7 -1.72 -31.46 -59.29
C ARG A 7 -1.81 -32.00 -60.72
N MET A 8 -0.82 -31.75 -61.59
CA MET A 8 -0.41 -32.53 -62.79
C MET A 8 0.87 -31.89 -63.38
N ASP A 9 1.79 -32.73 -63.90
CA ASP A 9 3.09 -32.42 -64.52
C ASP A 9 3.37 -30.94 -64.80
N ARG A 10 4.05 -30.29 -63.85
CA ARG A 10 4.31 -28.84 -63.87
C ARG A 10 5.73 -28.60 -64.38
N ALA A 11 5.85 -27.89 -65.50
CA ALA A 11 7.12 -27.28 -65.88
C ALA A 11 7.20 -25.90 -65.23
N LEU A 12 8.26 -25.66 -64.45
CA LEU A 12 8.52 -24.36 -63.82
C LEU A 12 9.70 -23.68 -64.51
N ALA A 13 9.55 -22.40 -64.81
CA ALA A 13 10.60 -21.58 -65.37
C ALA A 13 10.71 -20.24 -64.64
N MET A 14 11.93 -19.77 -64.43
CA MET A 14 12.22 -18.41 -63.95
C MET A 14 12.79 -17.60 -65.11
N ASN A 15 12.21 -16.44 -65.41
CA ASN A 15 12.65 -15.58 -66.53
C ASN A 15 12.86 -16.38 -67.83
N CYS A 16 11.89 -17.25 -68.16
CA CYS A 16 11.89 -18.13 -69.33
C CYS A 16 12.98 -19.23 -69.37
N LYS A 17 13.66 -19.51 -68.25
CA LYS A 17 14.60 -20.64 -68.11
C LYS A 17 14.03 -21.70 -67.19
N ALA A 18 14.06 -22.96 -67.61
CA ALA A 18 13.58 -24.08 -66.78
C ALA A 18 14.35 -24.15 -65.46
N LEU A 19 13.63 -24.30 -64.35
CA LEU A 19 14.24 -24.48 -63.04
C LEU A 19 14.91 -25.85 -62.97
N GLN A 20 16.23 -25.86 -62.76
CA GLN A 20 17.02 -27.08 -62.69
C GLN A 20 17.93 -27.00 -61.47
N GLY A 21 17.73 -27.89 -60.49
CA GLY A 21 18.52 -27.93 -59.25
C GLY A 21 17.76 -28.50 -58.06
N SER A 22 18.49 -29.12 -57.13
CA SER A 22 17.93 -29.75 -55.91
C SER A 22 17.45 -28.76 -54.84
N ARG A 23 17.60 -27.44 -55.06
CA ARG A 23 17.16 -26.36 -54.15
C ARG A 23 15.69 -25.95 -54.32
N TYR A 24 15.02 -26.42 -55.38
CA TYR A 24 13.64 -26.08 -55.70
C TYR A 24 12.73 -27.27 -55.41
N TYR A 25 11.82 -27.11 -54.44
CA TYR A 25 10.89 -28.15 -54.03
C TYR A 25 9.46 -27.76 -54.35
N THR A 26 8.70 -28.66 -54.99
CA THR A 26 7.27 -28.46 -55.25
C THR A 26 6.43 -29.18 -54.20
N GLN A 27 5.68 -28.42 -53.40
CA GLN A 27 4.74 -28.98 -52.43
C GLN A 27 3.31 -28.57 -52.82
N GLY A 28 2.62 -29.46 -53.53
CA GLY A 28 1.27 -29.23 -54.02
C GLY A 28 1.20 -28.03 -54.95
N THR A 29 0.61 -26.94 -54.47
CA THR A 29 0.41 -25.68 -55.19
C THR A 29 1.56 -24.69 -55.03
N TYR A 30 2.55 -25.02 -54.19
CA TYR A 30 3.63 -24.15 -53.77
C TYR A 30 5.00 -24.55 -54.34
N LEU A 31 5.78 -23.55 -54.73
CA LEU A 31 7.22 -23.68 -54.95
C LEU A 31 7.95 -23.17 -53.71
N LEU A 32 8.78 -24.03 -53.12
CA LEU A 32 9.69 -23.70 -52.03
C LEU A 32 11.11 -23.62 -52.60
N ILE A 33 11.82 -22.56 -52.21
CA ILE A 33 13.21 -22.31 -52.58
C ILE A 33 14.01 -22.39 -51.29
N ASP A 34 14.93 -23.35 -51.21
CA ASP A 34 15.83 -23.46 -50.08
C ASP A 34 16.98 -22.44 -50.22
N ASN A 35 17.29 -21.76 -49.12
CA ASN A 35 18.29 -20.69 -49.05
C ASN A 35 18.12 -19.65 -50.19
N ALA A 36 16.96 -18.98 -50.20
CA ALA A 36 16.61 -17.96 -51.17
C ALA A 36 17.47 -16.71 -50.98
N THR A 37 18.01 -16.19 -52.08
CA THR A 37 18.86 -14.99 -52.10
C THR A 37 18.27 -13.93 -53.01
N SER A 38 18.74 -12.68 -52.93
CA SER A 38 18.34 -11.61 -53.87
C SER A 38 18.47 -12.00 -55.36
N LYS A 39 19.37 -12.93 -55.72
CA LYS A 39 19.51 -13.48 -57.09
C LYS A 39 18.35 -14.37 -57.56
N ASP A 40 17.56 -14.91 -56.63
CA ASP A 40 16.38 -15.71 -56.93
C ASP A 40 15.14 -14.82 -57.18
N SER A 41 15.29 -13.48 -57.13
CA SER A 41 14.21 -12.55 -57.46
C SER A 41 13.93 -12.52 -58.96
N GLY A 42 12.67 -12.67 -59.35
CA GLY A 42 12.27 -12.71 -60.74
C GLY A 42 10.85 -13.23 -60.94
N ASP A 43 10.50 -13.46 -62.20
CA ASP A 43 9.16 -13.92 -62.58
C ASP A 43 9.13 -15.44 -62.75
N TYR A 44 8.41 -16.09 -61.85
CA TYR A 44 8.22 -17.53 -61.83
C TYR A 44 6.98 -17.89 -62.60
N THR A 45 7.17 -18.58 -63.73
CA THR A 45 6.10 -19.05 -64.60
C THR A 45 5.91 -20.55 -64.42
N CYS A 46 4.70 -20.95 -64.05
CA CYS A 46 4.28 -22.34 -64.01
C CYS A 46 3.46 -22.66 -65.26
N LYS A 47 3.86 -23.71 -65.98
CA LYS A 47 3.14 -24.25 -67.12
C LYS A 47 2.53 -25.60 -66.73
N PHE A 48 1.22 -25.75 -66.94
CA PHE A 48 0.49 -26.98 -66.68
C PHE A 48 -0.51 -27.27 -67.80
N MET A 49 -0.89 -28.54 -67.94
CA MET A 49 -1.89 -28.98 -68.90
C MET A 49 -3.27 -29.04 -68.22
N HIS A 50 -4.25 -28.34 -68.80
CA HIS A 50 -5.64 -28.42 -68.38
C HIS A 50 -6.43 -29.22 -69.41
N ASN A 51 -7.09 -30.30 -68.97
CA ASN A 51 -7.94 -31.10 -69.84
C ASN A 51 -9.39 -30.61 -69.72
N GLU A 52 -9.97 -30.18 -70.84
CA GLU A 52 -11.38 -29.85 -70.94
C GLU A 52 -11.98 -30.64 -72.11
N ASN A 53 -13.00 -31.47 -71.82
CA ASN A 53 -13.70 -32.31 -72.80
C ASN A 53 -12.80 -33.25 -73.63
N GLY A 54 -11.68 -33.71 -73.04
CA GLY A 54 -10.74 -34.62 -73.71
C GLY A 54 -9.66 -33.90 -74.53
N VAL A 55 -9.68 -32.57 -74.57
CA VAL A 55 -8.65 -31.74 -75.21
C VAL A 55 -7.75 -31.12 -74.14
N ASN A 56 -6.44 -31.30 -74.28
CA ASN A 56 -5.46 -30.76 -73.34
C ASN A 56 -5.00 -29.37 -73.79
N TYR A 57 -5.34 -28.33 -73.02
CA TYR A 57 -4.89 -26.95 -73.19
C TYR A 57 -3.65 -26.66 -72.35
N ILE A 58 -2.71 -25.91 -72.91
CA ILE A 58 -1.55 -25.40 -72.17
C ILE A 58 -1.96 -24.11 -71.46
N VAL A 59 -1.85 -24.09 -70.13
CA VAL A 59 -2.10 -22.90 -69.32
C VAL A 59 -0.83 -22.50 -68.59
N THR A 60 -0.56 -21.19 -68.57
CA THR A 60 0.60 -20.60 -67.88
C THR A 60 0.17 -19.57 -66.85
N ALA A 61 0.75 -19.63 -65.66
CA ALA A 61 0.56 -18.64 -64.61
C ALA A 61 1.92 -18.10 -64.15
N THR A 62 2.06 -16.77 -64.11
CA THR A 62 3.29 -16.10 -63.72
C THR A 62 3.10 -15.32 -62.43
N ARG A 63 4.06 -15.42 -61.50
CA ARG A 63 4.11 -14.68 -60.24
C ARG A 63 5.50 -14.07 -60.07
N SER A 64 5.53 -12.77 -59.79
CA SER A 64 6.77 -12.09 -59.40
C SER A 64 7.13 -12.44 -57.96
N PHE A 65 8.41 -12.69 -57.72
CA PHE A 65 8.97 -12.98 -56.41
C PHE A 65 10.17 -12.09 -56.17
N THR A 66 10.19 -11.42 -55.02
CA THR A 66 11.29 -10.57 -54.57
C THR A 66 11.75 -11.04 -53.20
N VAL A 67 13.04 -11.31 -53.07
CA VAL A 67 13.66 -11.61 -51.78
C VAL A 67 14.08 -10.29 -51.15
N GLN A 68 13.45 -9.96 -50.02
CA GLN A 68 13.98 -8.92 -49.14
C GLN A 68 15.05 -9.56 -48.27
N ASP A 69 16.32 -9.30 -48.59
CA ASP A 69 17.40 -9.67 -47.69
C ASP A 69 17.16 -8.90 -46.37
N GLU A 70 16.89 -9.63 -45.28
CA GLU A 70 16.88 -9.05 -43.93
C GLU A 70 18.32 -8.64 -43.60
N ASN A 71 18.71 -7.47 -44.09
CA ASN A 71 19.88 -6.78 -43.57
C ASN A 71 19.61 -6.54 -42.09
N GLY A 72 20.27 -7.33 -41.24
CA GLY A 72 20.24 -7.15 -39.80
C GLY A 72 20.41 -5.68 -39.47
N PHE A 73 19.55 -5.18 -38.58
CA PHE A 73 19.46 -3.78 -38.16
C PHE A 73 20.86 -3.17 -37.96
N SER A 74 21.36 -2.51 -39.01
CA SER A 74 22.55 -1.67 -38.91
C SER A 74 22.10 -0.40 -38.21
N SER A 75 22.67 -0.13 -37.04
CA SER A 75 22.46 1.09 -36.26
C SER A 75 22.94 2.36 -36.99
N PHE A 76 23.55 2.22 -38.17
CA PHE A 76 23.93 3.31 -39.06
C PHE A 76 23.15 3.21 -40.39
N PRO A 77 22.53 4.31 -40.86
CA PRO A 77 21.81 4.32 -42.13
C PRO A 77 22.82 4.12 -43.29
N VAL A 78 22.60 3.08 -44.11
CA VAL A 78 23.37 2.85 -45.34
C VAL A 78 22.63 3.50 -46.50
N ILE A 79 23.28 4.47 -47.15
CA ILE A 79 22.75 5.12 -48.35
C ILE A 79 23.00 4.18 -49.52
N ILE A 80 21.95 3.57 -50.05
CA ILE A 80 22.01 2.74 -51.26
C ILE A 80 21.57 3.62 -52.43
N ALA A 81 22.50 3.98 -53.31
CA ALA A 81 22.19 4.73 -54.52
C ALA A 81 21.46 3.81 -55.53
N PRO A 82 20.36 4.27 -56.16
CA PRO A 82 19.69 3.49 -57.18
C PRO A 82 20.61 3.24 -58.39
N PRO A 83 20.50 2.08 -59.06
CA PRO A 83 21.18 1.86 -60.33
C PRO A 83 20.73 2.91 -61.36
N GLN A 84 21.64 3.29 -62.27
CA GLN A 84 21.47 4.43 -63.17
C GLN A 84 20.11 4.40 -63.91
N ASN A 85 19.39 5.53 -63.86
CA ASN A 85 18.09 5.82 -64.48
C ASN A 85 16.81 5.31 -63.78
N GLU A 86 16.86 4.85 -62.52
CA GLU A 86 15.65 4.61 -61.71
C GLU A 86 15.46 5.72 -60.66
N ILE A 87 14.36 6.49 -60.75
CA ILE A 87 13.94 7.42 -59.70
C ILE A 87 13.02 6.62 -58.77
N LYS A 88 13.47 6.40 -57.53
CA LYS A 88 12.62 5.84 -56.46
C LYS A 88 12.22 6.93 -55.50
N ASP A 89 10.92 7.09 -55.31
CA ASP A 89 10.37 7.94 -54.27
C ASP A 89 10.74 7.33 -52.90
N VAL A 90 11.45 8.10 -52.08
CA VAL A 90 11.79 7.71 -50.72
C VAL A 90 10.67 8.20 -49.82
N GLU A 91 9.85 7.28 -49.31
CA GLU A 91 8.90 7.59 -48.25
C GLU A 91 9.69 7.94 -46.97
N ILE A 92 9.82 9.23 -46.71
CA ILE A 92 10.37 9.75 -45.47
C ILE A 92 9.42 9.32 -44.36
N VAL A 93 9.94 8.65 -43.33
CA VAL A 93 9.22 8.15 -42.15
C VAL A 93 8.03 9.05 -41.81
N ASP A 94 6.83 8.48 -41.90
CA ASP A 94 5.57 9.20 -41.74
C ASP A 94 5.57 9.99 -40.42
N HIS A 95 5.46 11.32 -40.53
CA HIS A 95 5.52 12.26 -39.42
C HIS A 95 4.44 11.95 -38.35
N GLN A 96 3.39 11.24 -38.76
CA GLN A 96 2.31 10.78 -37.88
C GLN A 96 2.78 9.69 -36.90
N SER A 97 3.60 8.74 -37.33
CA SER A 97 4.12 7.65 -36.49
C SER A 97 5.03 8.18 -35.37
N THR A 98 5.94 9.11 -35.70
CA THR A 98 6.83 9.75 -34.73
C THR A 98 6.05 10.55 -33.68
N TYR A 99 4.97 11.23 -34.08
CA TYR A 99 4.09 11.96 -33.16
C TYR A 99 3.40 11.02 -32.15
N TYR A 100 2.88 9.87 -32.59
CA TYR A 100 2.25 8.90 -31.68
C TYR A 100 3.24 8.32 -30.66
N ILE A 101 4.47 8.04 -31.07
CA ILE A 101 5.51 7.57 -30.15
C ILE A 101 5.83 8.66 -29.12
N LEU A 102 6.03 9.90 -29.56
CA LEU A 102 6.34 11.02 -28.67
C LEU A 102 5.20 11.31 -27.69
N ALA A 103 3.95 11.26 -28.16
CA ALA A 103 2.75 11.40 -27.34
C ALA A 103 2.62 10.25 -26.34
N GLY A 104 2.88 9.00 -26.76
CA GLY A 104 2.87 7.82 -25.90
C GLY A 104 3.87 7.95 -24.75
N PHE A 105 5.13 8.29 -25.04
CA PHE A 105 6.13 8.53 -24.01
C PHE A 105 5.74 9.68 -23.07
N GLY A 106 5.19 10.78 -23.59
CA GLY A 106 4.69 11.89 -22.77
C GLY A 106 3.59 11.46 -21.81
N THR A 107 2.60 10.70 -22.28
CA THR A 107 1.50 10.19 -21.44
C THR A 107 2.02 9.21 -20.38
N LEU A 108 2.94 8.31 -20.72
CA LEU A 108 3.53 7.36 -19.79
C LEU A 108 4.29 8.08 -18.67
N LEU A 109 5.11 9.07 -19.02
CA LEU A 109 5.83 9.89 -18.04
C LEU A 109 4.87 10.63 -17.12
N MET A 110 3.78 11.19 -17.65
CA MET A 110 2.75 11.85 -16.84
C MET A 110 2.08 10.87 -15.86
N LEU A 111 1.74 9.66 -16.29
CA LEU A 111 1.16 8.63 -15.43
C LEU A 111 2.11 8.22 -14.30
N ILE A 112 3.41 8.07 -14.59
CA ILE A 112 4.43 7.76 -13.57
C ILE A 112 4.53 8.88 -12.54
N ASN A 113 4.53 10.14 -12.98
CA ASN A 113 4.56 11.29 -12.08
C ASN A 113 3.32 11.34 -11.18
N ILE A 114 2.12 11.15 -11.76
CA ILE A 114 0.87 11.08 -10.99
C ILE A 114 0.94 9.94 -9.97
N MET A 115 1.42 8.76 -10.36
CA MET A 115 1.59 7.63 -9.45
C MET A 115 2.57 7.96 -8.31
N MET A 116 3.70 8.61 -8.61
CA MET A 116 4.66 9.07 -7.59
C MET A 116 4.06 10.10 -6.63
N ILE A 117 3.28 11.05 -7.14
CA ILE A 117 2.57 12.05 -6.32
C ILE A 117 1.54 11.35 -5.43
N MET A 118 0.76 10.42 -5.96
CA MET A 118 -0.19 9.63 -5.18
C MET A 118 0.52 8.82 -4.11
N LEU A 119 1.64 8.16 -4.41
CA LEU A 119 2.43 7.46 -3.40
C LEU A 119 2.99 8.39 -2.34
N LYS A 120 3.36 9.63 -2.67
CA LYS A 120 3.81 10.64 -1.70
C LYS A 120 2.67 11.13 -0.81
N VAL A 121 1.53 11.46 -1.38
CA VAL A 121 0.34 11.96 -0.66
C VAL A 121 -0.23 10.87 0.25
N PHE A 122 -0.35 9.64 -0.26
CA PHE A 122 -0.91 8.51 0.45
C PHE A 122 0.16 7.62 1.06
N TRP A 123 1.38 8.11 1.27
CA TRP A 123 2.49 7.28 1.73
C TRP A 123 2.20 6.60 3.06
N ILE A 124 1.56 7.31 4.00
CA ILE A 124 1.14 6.75 5.30
C ILE A 124 0.11 5.63 5.10
N GLU A 125 -0.89 5.83 4.22
CA GLU A 125 -1.91 4.82 3.91
C GLU A 125 -1.29 3.57 3.29
N VAL A 126 -0.45 3.78 2.27
CA VAL A 126 0.22 2.71 1.54
C VAL A 126 1.15 1.94 2.46
N THR A 127 1.88 2.63 3.34
CA THR A 127 2.79 2.00 4.32
C THR A 127 2.01 1.20 5.35
N LEU A 128 0.92 1.74 5.88
CA LEU A 128 0.05 1.03 6.82
C LEU A 128 -0.62 -0.19 6.16
N PHE A 129 -1.11 -0.03 4.93
CA PHE A 129 -1.72 -1.11 4.17
C PHE A 129 -0.72 -2.22 3.83
N TRP A 130 0.49 -1.86 3.41
CA TRP A 130 1.58 -2.82 3.21
C TRP A 130 1.94 -3.55 4.50
N ARG A 131 1.97 -2.87 5.65
CA ARG A 131 2.25 -3.48 6.93
C ARG A 131 1.15 -4.43 7.41
N ASP A 132 -0.11 -4.09 7.15
CA ASP A 132 -1.25 -4.94 7.48
C ASP A 132 -1.36 -6.15 6.51
N THR A 133 -0.94 -6.01 5.24
CA THR A 133 -1.09 -7.04 4.18
C THR A 133 0.15 -7.94 4.02
N ALA A 134 1.36 -7.36 4.07
CA ALA A 134 2.62 -8.08 3.92
C ALA A 134 3.25 -8.50 5.25
N GLY A 135 2.59 -8.18 6.37
CA GLY A 135 3.06 -8.49 7.71
C GLY A 135 3.06 -10.00 7.98
N HIS A 136 4.16 -10.67 7.66
CA HIS A 136 4.51 -11.90 8.34
C HIS A 136 4.73 -11.52 9.80
N TYR A 137 3.74 -11.78 10.67
CA TYR A 137 3.80 -11.45 12.10
C TYR A 137 5.03 -12.10 12.70
N LYS A 138 6.09 -11.32 12.87
CA LYS A 138 7.35 -11.81 13.43
C LYS A 138 7.22 -11.66 14.93
N THR A 139 7.06 -12.77 15.64
CA THR A 139 7.16 -12.79 17.11
C THR A 139 8.56 -12.31 17.46
N SER A 140 8.68 -11.04 17.82
CA SER A 140 9.96 -10.47 18.21
C SER A 140 10.33 -11.03 19.58
N ASN A 141 11.45 -11.74 19.63
CA ASN A 141 11.97 -12.45 20.79
C ASN A 141 12.67 -11.52 21.80
N ASP A 142 12.33 -10.23 21.81
CA ASP A 142 13.05 -9.19 22.56
C ASP A 142 12.68 -9.18 24.06
N GLY A 143 11.88 -10.14 24.54
CA GLY A 143 11.37 -10.18 25.92
C GLY A 143 10.37 -9.08 26.28
N LYS A 144 10.11 -8.12 25.38
CA LYS A 144 9.14 -7.02 25.54
C LYS A 144 7.71 -7.50 25.29
N ILE A 145 6.89 -7.43 26.33
CA ILE A 145 5.48 -7.89 26.33
C ILE A 145 4.50 -6.81 25.88
N TYR A 146 4.87 -5.53 26.02
CA TYR A 146 4.01 -4.39 25.69
C TYR A 146 4.47 -3.69 24.42
N ASP A 147 3.52 -3.31 23.57
CA ASP A 147 3.80 -2.56 22.36
C ASP A 147 3.98 -1.06 22.65
N ALA A 148 3.25 -0.53 23.63
CA ALA A 148 3.53 0.80 24.19
C ALA A 148 3.12 0.96 25.67
N TYR A 149 3.85 1.83 26.37
CA TYR A 149 3.49 2.36 27.68
C TYR A 149 2.85 3.74 27.54
N VAL A 150 1.75 4.01 28.25
CA VAL A 150 1.00 5.28 28.15
C VAL A 150 1.22 6.14 29.40
N ILE A 151 1.73 7.35 29.19
CA ILE A 151 2.05 8.33 30.22
C ILE A 151 1.10 9.51 30.05
N TYR A 152 0.31 9.80 31.09
CA TYR A 152 -0.71 10.84 31.06
C TYR A 152 -0.77 11.58 32.40
N PRO A 153 -1.05 12.90 32.39
CA PRO A 153 -1.12 13.69 33.61
C PRO A 153 -2.32 13.25 34.44
N ARG A 154 -2.08 13.02 35.73
CA ARG A 154 -3.11 12.65 36.71
C ARG A 154 -3.32 13.83 37.64
N THR A 155 -4.29 14.69 37.31
CA THR A 155 -4.71 15.81 38.16
C THR A 155 -5.77 15.34 39.14
N HIS A 156 -5.53 15.52 40.45
CA HIS A 156 -6.46 14.99 41.45
C HIS A 156 -7.59 15.96 41.84
N LYS A 157 -7.52 17.28 41.60
CA LYS A 157 -8.51 18.20 42.22
C LYS A 157 -8.96 19.47 41.51
N ASP A 158 -8.30 19.97 40.46
CA ASP A 158 -8.53 21.38 40.08
C ASP A 158 -9.47 21.64 38.89
N ASN A 159 -9.81 20.63 38.08
CA ASN A 159 -10.82 20.76 37.03
C ASN A 159 -11.42 19.40 36.61
N PRO A 160 -12.62 19.02 37.07
CA PRO A 160 -13.21 17.72 36.78
C PRO A 160 -13.53 17.53 35.29
N GLU A 161 -13.86 18.59 34.54
CA GLU A 161 -14.27 18.47 33.13
C GLU A 161 -13.09 18.13 32.20
N ALA A 162 -11.97 18.85 32.30
CA ALA A 162 -10.78 18.58 31.50
C ALA A 162 -10.05 17.28 31.92
N THR A 163 -10.12 16.92 33.20
CA THR A 163 -9.56 15.66 33.69
C THR A 163 -10.38 14.47 33.19
N SER A 164 -11.72 14.60 33.17
CA SER A 164 -12.62 13.54 32.68
C SER A 164 -12.40 13.22 31.20
N SER A 165 -12.09 14.19 30.36
CA SER A 165 -11.91 13.97 28.92
C SER A 165 -10.60 13.25 28.61
N VAL A 166 -9.50 13.60 29.29
CA VAL A 166 -8.21 12.91 29.16
C VAL A 166 -8.30 11.49 29.69
N GLU A 167 -8.88 11.29 30.87
CA GLU A 167 -9.04 9.97 31.46
C GLU A 167 -9.96 9.08 30.61
N TYR A 168 -11.06 9.64 30.11
CA TYR A 168 -11.95 8.96 29.16
C TYR A 168 -11.21 8.58 27.87
N PHE A 169 -10.41 9.48 27.32
CA PHE A 169 -9.61 9.17 26.13
C PHE A 169 -8.62 8.04 26.39
N VAL A 170 -7.88 8.08 27.50
CA VAL A 170 -6.85 7.11 27.85
C VAL A 170 -7.41 5.73 28.13
N HIS A 171 -8.52 5.64 28.88
CA HIS A 171 -9.05 4.35 29.33
C HIS A 171 -10.11 3.76 28.41
N GLN A 172 -10.78 4.58 27.58
CA GLN A 172 -11.82 4.09 26.66
C GLN A 172 -11.35 4.16 25.22
N ILE A 173 -11.07 5.37 24.71
CA ILE A 173 -10.83 5.57 23.27
C ILE A 173 -9.53 4.89 22.81
N LEU A 174 -8.46 5.02 23.60
CA LEU A 174 -7.14 4.53 23.22
C LEU A 174 -7.10 2.98 23.18
N PRO A 175 -7.54 2.25 24.23
CA PRO A 175 -7.76 0.80 24.17
C PRO A 175 -8.71 0.35 23.07
N ASP A 176 -9.85 1.00 22.90
CA ASP A 176 -10.85 0.64 21.88
C ASP A 176 -10.28 0.67 20.46
N VAL A 177 -9.35 1.59 20.18
CA VAL A 177 -8.78 1.72 18.84
C VAL A 177 -7.51 0.89 18.69
N LEU A 178 -6.58 0.96 19.64
CA LEU A 178 -5.28 0.31 19.51
C LEU A 178 -5.30 -1.16 19.92
N GLU A 179 -6.00 -1.53 20.99
CA GLU A 179 -6.06 -2.92 21.44
C GLU A 179 -7.13 -3.72 20.70
N ASN A 180 -8.36 -3.19 20.66
CA ASN A 180 -9.48 -3.94 20.08
C ASN A 180 -9.40 -3.97 18.55
N LYS A 181 -9.20 -2.82 17.89
CA LYS A 181 -9.18 -2.77 16.42
C LYS A 181 -7.82 -3.06 15.80
N CYS A 182 -6.71 -2.63 16.42
CA CYS A 182 -5.36 -2.83 15.85
C CYS A 182 -4.60 -4.04 16.44
N GLY A 183 -5.07 -4.63 17.54
CA GLY A 183 -4.44 -5.80 18.15
C GLY A 183 -3.14 -5.53 18.91
N TYR A 184 -2.89 -4.28 19.32
CA TYR A 184 -1.74 -3.94 20.17
C TYR A 184 -1.98 -4.31 21.63
N ASN A 185 -0.90 -4.51 22.39
CA ASN A 185 -0.97 -4.59 23.86
C ASN A 185 -0.42 -3.28 24.46
N LEU A 186 -1.28 -2.49 25.11
CA LEU A 186 -0.86 -1.26 25.80
C LEU A 186 -0.69 -1.54 27.29
N CYS A 187 0.30 -0.90 27.91
CA CYS A 187 0.43 -0.84 29.36
C CYS A 187 -0.05 0.55 29.82
N ILE A 188 -1.12 0.55 30.61
CA ILE A 188 -1.73 1.77 31.17
C ILE A 188 -1.61 1.71 32.69
N TYR A 189 -1.06 2.78 33.27
CA TYR A 189 -0.95 2.91 34.72
C TYR A 189 -2.34 2.83 35.38
N GLY A 190 -2.43 2.07 36.49
CA GLY A 190 -3.67 1.84 37.22
C GLY A 190 -4.54 0.69 36.70
N ARG A 191 -4.33 0.23 35.46
CA ARG A 191 -4.98 -0.98 34.91
C ARG A 191 -4.07 -2.20 34.98
N ASP A 192 -2.82 -2.02 34.56
CA ASP A 192 -1.88 -3.12 34.33
C ASP A 192 -0.80 -3.25 35.42
N LEU A 193 -0.77 -2.32 36.40
CA LEU A 193 0.08 -2.42 37.59
C LEU A 193 -0.60 -3.25 38.69
N LEU A 194 0.13 -4.18 39.28
CA LEU A 194 -0.40 -5.04 40.34
C LEU A 194 -0.39 -4.30 41.69
N PRO A 195 -1.51 -4.31 42.45
CA PRO A 195 -1.55 -3.70 43.77
C PRO A 195 -0.66 -4.50 44.73
N GLY A 196 0.37 -3.85 45.29
CA GLY A 196 1.31 -4.44 46.24
C GLY A 196 2.77 -4.46 45.78
N GLU A 197 3.05 -4.12 44.52
CA GLU A 197 4.41 -3.87 44.03
C GLU A 197 4.85 -2.43 44.32
N ASP A 198 6.16 -2.21 44.45
CA ASP A 198 6.70 -0.85 44.56
C ASP A 198 6.42 -0.07 43.28
N ALA A 199 5.64 1.01 43.39
CA ALA A 199 5.14 1.75 42.23
C ALA A 199 6.28 2.30 41.35
N ALA A 200 7.39 2.73 41.96
CA ALA A 200 8.55 3.24 41.24
C ALA A 200 9.22 2.13 40.40
N THR A 201 9.50 0.98 41.02
CA THR A 201 10.09 -0.19 40.35
C THR A 201 9.14 -0.77 39.29
N ALA A 202 7.84 -0.83 39.56
CA ALA A 202 6.84 -1.33 38.64
C ALA A 202 6.76 -0.47 37.36
N VAL A 203 6.77 0.86 37.52
CA VAL A 203 6.81 1.81 36.39
C VAL A 203 8.07 1.60 35.55
N GLU A 204 9.24 1.58 36.18
CA GLU A 204 10.52 1.45 35.46
C GLU A 204 10.58 0.14 34.67
N THR A 205 10.21 -0.99 35.29
CA THR A 205 10.21 -2.29 34.62
C THR A 205 9.18 -2.36 33.48
N ASN A 206 8.01 -1.75 33.63
CA ASN A 206 7.00 -1.69 32.56
C ASN A 206 7.42 -0.80 31.39
N ILE A 207 8.12 0.31 31.66
CA ILE A 207 8.73 1.17 30.63
C ILE A 207 9.77 0.38 29.82
N GLN A 208 10.63 -0.40 30.50
CA GLN A 208 11.64 -1.25 29.84
C GLN A 208 11.02 -2.40 29.03
N LYS A 209 9.92 -2.99 29.53
CA LYS A 209 9.15 -4.04 28.84
C LYS A 209 8.33 -3.52 27.65
N SER A 210 8.33 -2.21 27.40
CA SER A 210 7.56 -1.56 26.33
C SER A 210 8.43 -1.18 25.12
N ARG A 211 7.85 -1.28 23.92
CA ARG A 211 8.55 -0.94 22.66
C ARG A 211 8.44 0.52 22.26
N ARG A 212 7.41 1.22 22.73
CA ARG A 212 7.15 2.66 22.53
C ARG A 212 6.63 3.29 23.80
N HIS A 213 6.79 4.59 23.93
CA HIS A 213 6.24 5.37 25.05
C HIS A 213 5.37 6.49 24.52
N ILE A 214 4.09 6.51 24.90
CA ILE A 214 3.12 7.50 24.46
C ILE A 214 2.98 8.56 25.56
N PHE A 215 3.34 9.80 25.25
CA PHE A 215 3.21 10.96 26.13
C PHE A 215 1.97 11.75 25.75
N ILE A 216 1.03 11.87 26.68
CA ILE A 216 -0.18 12.67 26.52
C ILE A 216 0.04 14.03 27.18
N LEU A 217 0.11 15.06 26.35
CA LEU A 217 0.35 16.45 26.74
C LEU A 217 -0.98 17.19 26.79
N THR A 218 -1.29 17.80 27.93
CA THR A 218 -2.50 18.61 28.12
C THR A 218 -2.08 20.04 28.45
N PRO A 219 -2.79 21.11 28.03
CA PRO A 219 -2.41 22.49 28.31
C PRO A 219 -2.40 22.85 29.81
N GLN A 220 -3.08 22.07 30.66
CA GLN A 220 -3.19 22.30 32.11
C GLN A 220 -2.29 21.33 32.91
N ILE A 221 -0.98 21.28 32.64
CA ILE A 221 -0.06 20.49 33.48
C ILE A 221 0.11 21.23 34.81
N LEU A 222 -0.72 20.87 35.79
CA LEU A 222 -0.41 21.16 37.18
C LEU A 222 0.48 20.04 37.71
N HIS A 223 1.59 20.45 38.30
CA HIS A 223 2.76 19.68 38.71
C HIS A 223 2.43 18.48 39.62
N SER A 224 2.02 17.34 39.05
CA SER A 224 1.93 16.08 39.79
C SER A 224 3.32 15.42 39.82
N LYS A 225 3.81 15.16 41.04
CA LYS A 225 5.15 14.59 41.28
C LYS A 225 5.32 13.20 40.64
N GLU A 226 4.26 12.41 40.64
CA GLU A 226 4.22 11.06 40.05
C GLU A 226 4.34 11.11 38.52
N PHE A 227 3.64 12.05 37.87
CA PHE A 227 3.73 12.24 36.43
C PHE A 227 5.12 12.71 35.98
N ALA A 228 5.73 13.63 36.74
CA ALA A 228 7.08 14.13 36.45
C ALA A 228 8.12 12.99 36.49
N TYR A 229 8.03 12.09 37.47
CA TYR A 229 8.91 10.93 37.61
C TYR A 229 8.74 9.94 36.44
N GLU A 230 7.50 9.54 36.12
CA GLU A 230 7.23 8.63 34.98
C GLU A 230 7.75 9.20 33.66
N GLN A 231 7.51 10.50 33.46
CA GLN A 231 7.95 11.21 32.27
C GLN A 231 9.47 11.24 32.17
N GLU A 232 10.18 11.53 33.26
CA GLU A 232 11.65 11.59 33.30
C GLU A 232 12.26 10.22 32.96
N ILE A 233 11.77 9.13 33.54
CA ILE A 233 12.28 7.78 33.26
C ILE A 233 12.00 7.37 31.83
N ALA A 234 10.78 7.60 31.34
CA ALA A 234 10.43 7.25 29.97
C ALA A 234 11.27 8.07 28.97
N LEU A 235 11.48 9.35 29.24
CA LEU A 235 12.31 10.22 28.40
C LEU A 235 13.78 9.80 28.44
N HIS A 236 14.30 9.46 29.61
CA HIS A 236 15.65 8.93 29.78
C HIS A 236 15.84 7.62 29.00
N SER A 237 14.90 6.68 29.10
CA SER A 237 14.90 5.43 28.34
C SER A 237 14.80 5.69 26.82
N ALA A 238 13.97 6.63 26.40
CA ALA A 238 13.81 6.95 24.98
C ALA A 238 15.01 7.69 24.36
N LEU A 239 15.59 8.65 25.07
CA LEU A 239 16.66 9.52 24.54
C LEU A 239 18.07 8.97 24.75
N ILE A 240 18.35 8.33 25.90
CA ILE A 240 19.70 7.89 26.25
C ILE A 240 19.90 6.44 25.85
N HIS A 241 18.94 5.57 26.16
CA HIS A 241 19.05 4.15 25.84
C HIS A 241 18.65 3.85 24.38
N ASN A 242 17.87 4.75 23.73
CA ASN A 242 17.34 4.57 22.37
C ASN A 242 16.63 3.22 22.14
N ASP A 243 16.17 2.60 23.24
CA ASP A 243 15.55 1.27 23.26
C ASP A 243 14.08 1.29 22.77
N SER A 244 13.50 2.49 22.73
CA SER A 244 12.09 2.71 22.39
C SER A 244 11.86 4.16 21.98
N LYS A 245 11.14 4.37 20.88
CA LYS A 245 10.78 5.71 20.40
C LYS A 245 9.57 6.25 21.17
N ALA A 246 9.61 7.53 21.52
CA ALA A 246 8.50 8.27 22.09
C ALA A 246 7.42 8.60 21.04
N ILE A 247 6.17 8.83 21.46
CA ILE A 247 5.06 9.32 20.64
C ILE A 247 4.38 10.43 21.44
N LEU A 248 4.28 11.64 20.89
CA LEU A 248 3.73 12.80 21.60
C LEU A 248 2.32 13.12 21.07
N ILE A 249 1.34 13.13 21.96
CA ILE A 249 -0.06 13.43 21.68
C ILE A 249 -0.45 14.68 22.46
N GLU A 250 -0.82 15.75 21.77
CA GLU A 250 -1.30 17.00 22.38
C GLU A 250 -2.82 17.03 22.41
N MET A 251 -3.40 17.14 23.61
CA MET A 251 -4.82 17.31 23.85
C MET A 251 -5.18 18.79 23.80
N GLU A 252 -5.95 19.22 22.80
CA GLU A 252 -6.44 20.59 22.70
C GLU A 252 -7.67 20.76 23.62
N ALA A 253 -7.50 21.44 24.76
CA ALA A 253 -8.62 21.83 25.61
C ALA A 253 -9.35 23.03 24.99
N LEU A 254 -10.68 23.06 25.09
CA LEU A 254 -11.58 24.04 24.45
C LEU A 254 -11.48 25.49 24.98
N SER A 255 -10.34 25.94 25.52
CA SER A 255 -10.20 27.34 25.90
C SER A 255 -8.77 27.86 25.75
N GLU A 256 -8.72 28.96 25.00
CA GLU A 256 -7.67 29.92 24.71
C GLU A 256 -6.62 29.64 23.60
N PRO A 257 -6.52 30.53 22.60
CA PRO A 257 -5.49 30.52 21.56
C PRO A 257 -4.17 31.08 22.09
N GLY A 258 -3.65 30.48 23.15
CA GLY A 258 -2.31 30.75 23.67
C GLY A 258 -1.47 29.49 23.49
N GLY A 259 -0.89 29.32 22.30
CA GLY A 259 -0.09 28.13 21.97
C GLY A 259 0.95 27.82 23.04
N LEU A 260 1.14 26.53 23.32
CA LEU A 260 2.10 25.75 24.12
C LEU A 260 3.38 26.44 24.70
N GLN A 261 3.32 27.70 25.10
CA GLN A 261 4.46 28.53 25.49
C GLN A 261 4.68 28.55 27.01
N GLY A 262 3.70 28.09 27.80
CA GLY A 262 3.74 28.07 29.27
C GLY A 262 3.99 26.70 29.92
N MET A 263 4.55 25.71 29.22
CA MET A 263 4.92 24.43 29.84
C MET A 263 6.31 24.54 30.50
N GLU A 264 6.41 24.65 31.83
CA GLU A 264 7.66 24.29 32.52
C GLU A 264 7.86 22.77 32.40
N MET A 265 8.43 22.36 31.28
CA MET A 265 8.71 20.96 30.97
C MET A 265 10.19 20.83 30.63
N GLN A 266 10.78 19.70 31.03
CA GLN A 266 12.20 19.41 30.83
C GLN A 266 12.65 19.74 29.39
N ASP A 267 13.78 20.44 29.26
CA ASP A 267 14.32 20.90 27.98
C ASP A 267 14.43 19.78 26.94
N SER A 268 14.81 18.58 27.39
CA SER A 268 14.89 17.35 26.59
C SER A 268 13.58 17.04 25.84
N LEU A 269 12.42 17.22 26.48
CA LEU A 269 11.14 16.96 25.83
C LEU A 269 10.77 18.10 24.86
N ARG A 270 11.11 19.35 25.17
CA ARG A 270 10.95 20.48 24.23
C ARG A 270 11.77 20.28 22.95
N HIS A 271 12.99 19.78 23.08
CA HIS A 271 13.82 19.41 21.94
C HIS A 271 13.18 18.27 21.14
N LEU A 272 12.68 17.24 21.81
CA LEU A 272 12.01 16.11 21.17
C LEU A 272 10.73 16.55 20.42
N MET A 273 9.94 17.46 20.99
CA MET A 273 8.77 18.05 20.33
C MET A 273 9.14 18.78 19.03
N LYS A 274 10.25 19.53 19.04
CA LYS A 274 10.73 20.25 17.84
C LYS A 274 11.22 19.29 16.75
N VAL A 275 11.86 18.19 17.13
CA VAL A 275 12.48 17.24 16.19
C VAL A 275 11.46 16.26 15.62
N GLN A 276 10.59 15.69 16.46
CA GLN A 276 9.67 14.63 16.07
C GLN A 276 8.29 15.15 15.65
N GLY A 277 7.90 16.34 16.12
CA GLY A 277 6.56 16.87 15.96
C GLY A 277 5.56 16.24 16.95
N THR A 278 4.40 16.89 17.09
CA THR A 278 3.35 16.47 18.02
C THR A 278 2.06 16.16 17.27
N ILE A 279 1.37 15.11 17.68
CA ILE A 279 0.09 14.71 17.09
C ILE A 279 -1.04 15.38 17.87
N LYS A 280 -1.79 16.28 17.22
CA LYS A 280 -2.88 17.02 17.87
C LYS A 280 -4.18 16.22 17.91
N TRP A 281 -4.77 16.10 19.09
CA TRP A 281 -6.10 15.58 19.34
C TRP A 281 -7.06 16.74 19.67
N ARG A 282 -8.01 16.97 18.76
CA ARG A 282 -9.09 17.95 18.92
C ARG A 282 -10.40 17.26 19.29
N ASP A 283 -11.30 17.91 20.02
CA ASP A 283 -12.55 17.28 20.48
C ASP A 283 -13.76 17.50 19.54
N ASP A 284 -13.52 18.08 18.36
CA ASP A 284 -14.57 18.64 17.50
C ASP A 284 -15.61 17.63 16.98
N HIS A 285 -15.28 16.34 16.82
CA HIS A 285 -16.26 15.30 16.44
C HIS A 285 -15.84 13.88 16.90
N VAL A 286 -16.17 13.50 18.14
CA VAL A 286 -15.83 12.20 18.77
C VAL A 286 -16.28 10.98 17.93
N ALA A 287 -17.47 11.06 17.29
CA ALA A 287 -18.03 9.95 16.51
C ALA A 287 -17.22 9.62 15.24
N ASN A 288 -16.71 10.63 14.53
CA ASN A 288 -15.91 10.43 13.31
C ASN A 288 -14.44 10.07 13.64
N LYS A 289 -13.95 10.42 14.84
CA LYS A 289 -12.59 10.11 15.30
C LYS A 289 -12.39 8.71 15.87
N ARG A 290 -13.46 8.00 16.28
CA ARG A 290 -13.36 6.56 16.61
C ARG A 290 -13.08 5.68 15.39
N SER A 291 -13.21 6.23 14.18
CA SER A 291 -12.83 5.53 12.95
C SER A 291 -11.31 5.39 12.87
N LEU A 292 -10.84 4.16 12.60
CA LEU A 292 -9.42 3.87 12.33
C LEU A 292 -8.86 4.70 11.18
N ASN A 293 -9.73 5.21 10.30
CA ASN A 293 -9.34 5.94 9.11
C ASN A 293 -9.09 7.43 9.35
N SER A 294 -9.22 7.91 10.59
CA SER A 294 -8.93 9.30 10.91
C SER A 294 -7.45 9.62 10.68
N LYS A 295 -7.17 10.85 10.24
CA LYS A 295 -5.77 11.32 10.06
C LYS A 295 -4.97 11.11 11.34
N PHE A 296 -5.57 11.36 12.51
CA PHE A 296 -4.95 11.16 13.81
C PHE A 296 -4.47 9.71 14.02
N TRP A 297 -5.36 8.72 13.90
CA TRP A 297 -4.99 7.32 14.17
C TRP A 297 -4.00 6.76 13.17
N LYS A 298 -4.02 7.25 11.93
CA LYS A 298 -3.02 6.91 10.91
C LYS A 298 -1.63 7.40 11.31
N HIS A 299 -1.52 8.63 11.81
CA HIS A 299 -0.26 9.15 12.33
C HIS A 299 0.18 8.37 13.58
N VAL A 300 -0.72 8.09 14.53
CA VAL A 300 -0.38 7.29 15.73
C VAL A 300 0.09 5.89 15.33
N ARG A 301 -0.62 5.17 14.44
CA ARG A 301 -0.24 3.84 13.97
C ARG A 301 1.08 3.83 13.21
N TYR A 302 1.37 4.89 12.44
CA TYR A 302 2.64 5.03 11.75
C TYR A 302 3.82 5.08 12.74
N HIS A 303 3.66 5.78 13.86
CA HIS A 303 4.67 5.82 14.92
C HIS A 303 4.69 4.56 15.81
N MET A 304 3.66 3.71 15.78
CA MET A 304 3.53 2.48 16.58
C MET A 304 4.38 1.32 15.99
N PRO A 305 4.87 0.33 16.77
CA PRO A 305 5.66 -0.80 16.25
C PRO A 305 4.77 -1.81 15.54
N VAL A 306 5.32 -2.64 14.63
CA VAL A 306 4.53 -3.61 13.83
C VAL A 306 3.69 -4.50 14.74
N PRO A 307 2.36 -4.62 14.52
CA PRO A 307 1.52 -5.45 15.37
C PRO A 307 2.06 -6.87 15.39
N ASN A 308 2.10 -7.47 16.57
CA ASN A 308 2.46 -8.87 16.75
C ASN A 308 1.24 -9.80 16.55
N LYS A 309 0.04 -9.23 16.45
CA LYS A 309 -1.23 -9.95 16.29
C LYS A 309 -2.02 -9.36 15.11
N PRO A 310 -2.79 -10.17 14.37
CA PRO A 310 -3.70 -9.64 13.36
C PRO A 310 -4.77 -8.75 14.01
N PRO A 311 -5.23 -7.68 13.34
CA PRO A 311 -6.34 -6.88 13.80
C PRO A 311 -7.56 -7.78 13.97
N ARG A 312 -8.23 -7.71 15.13
CA ARG A 312 -9.48 -8.46 15.34
C ARG A 312 -10.53 -7.91 14.39
N LYS A 313 -11.09 -8.78 13.54
CA LYS A 313 -12.29 -8.43 12.77
C LYS A 313 -13.37 -8.01 13.76
N PRO A 314 -14.15 -6.95 13.51
CA PRO A 314 -15.28 -6.61 14.36
C PRO A 314 -16.23 -7.81 14.37
N SER A 315 -16.30 -8.50 15.51
CA SER A 315 -17.29 -9.52 15.75
C SER A 315 -18.65 -8.84 15.84
N HIS A 316 -19.35 -8.74 14.71
CA HIS A 316 -20.79 -8.57 14.70
C HIS A 316 -21.43 -9.88 15.19
N LEU A 317 -21.34 -10.17 16.48
CA LEU A 317 -22.16 -11.19 17.15
C LEU A 317 -21.99 -11.11 18.67
N ALA A 318 -22.99 -10.48 19.29
CA ALA A 318 -23.43 -10.44 20.70
C ALA A 318 -23.86 -9.00 21.00
N SER A 319 -25.13 -8.61 20.93
CA SER A 319 -26.20 -9.13 21.76
C SER A 319 -27.59 -8.94 21.10
N LEU A 320 -28.16 -10.04 20.64
CA LEU A 320 -29.62 -10.19 20.48
C LEU A 320 -30.02 -11.33 21.40
N SER A 321 -30.20 -11.02 22.69
CA SER A 321 -31.07 -11.73 23.63
C SER A 321 -30.88 -11.12 25.01
N ALA A 322 -31.76 -10.17 25.36
CA ALA A 322 -32.19 -9.96 26.73
C ALA A 322 -33.65 -9.52 26.65
N GLN A 323 -34.53 -10.47 26.35
CA GLN A 323 -35.92 -10.38 26.77
C GLN A 323 -35.91 -10.25 28.29
N GLY A 324 -36.40 -9.12 28.79
CA GLY A 324 -36.56 -8.90 30.22
C GLY A 324 -37.57 -9.88 30.83
N PRO A 325 -37.47 -10.10 32.14
CA PRO A 325 -38.64 -10.38 32.96
C PRO A 325 -39.10 -9.10 33.67
N GLN A 326 -40.42 -8.98 33.74
CA GLN A 326 -41.19 -7.89 34.31
C GLN A 326 -40.85 -7.56 35.76
N CYS A 327 -40.89 -6.27 36.08
CA CYS A 327 -40.96 -5.75 37.43
C CYS A 327 -42.21 -6.27 38.14
N LEU A 328 -42.03 -7.02 39.24
CA LEU A 328 -43.10 -7.26 40.21
C LEU A 328 -43.11 -6.11 41.23
N ARG A 329 -44.29 -5.49 41.29
CA ARG A 329 -44.72 -4.45 42.20
C ARG A 329 -44.72 -4.98 43.65
N GLY A 330 -43.82 -4.48 44.49
CA GLY A 330 -43.78 -4.74 45.93
C GLY A 330 -44.20 -3.50 46.71
N HIS A 331 -45.23 -3.67 47.52
CA HIS A 331 -45.93 -2.68 48.33
C HIS A 331 -45.04 -2.10 49.44
N ALA A 332 -45.30 -0.84 49.82
CA ALA A 332 -44.70 -0.19 50.97
C ALA A 332 -45.31 -0.73 52.26
N ASP A 333 -44.49 -1.08 53.25
CA ASP A 333 -44.90 -1.14 54.66
C ASP A 333 -43.72 -0.67 55.54
N THR A 334 -44.01 0.35 56.33
CA THR A 334 -43.19 0.93 57.41
C THR A 334 -43.12 -0.01 58.64
N PRO A 335 -42.10 0.12 59.51
CA PRO A 335 -41.84 -0.82 60.58
C PRO A 335 -42.67 -0.53 61.85
N ASP A 336 -43.32 -1.57 62.38
CA ASP A 336 -43.92 -1.56 63.73
C ASP A 336 -42.87 -1.85 64.81
N PHE A 337 -42.79 -0.92 65.75
CA PHE A 337 -42.11 -1.04 67.05
C PHE A 337 -42.90 -2.00 67.95
N VAL A 338 -42.30 -3.10 68.40
CA VAL A 338 -42.86 -3.93 69.48
C VAL A 338 -42.03 -3.71 70.75
N ASN A 339 -42.64 -3.02 71.71
CA ASN A 339 -42.26 -3.02 73.12
C ASN A 339 -42.66 -4.36 73.75
N ALA A 340 -41.69 -5.06 74.34
CA ALA A 340 -41.96 -6.17 75.24
C ALA A 340 -41.78 -5.69 76.69
N ASN A 341 -42.90 -5.59 77.42
CA ASN A 341 -42.92 -5.50 78.87
C ASN A 341 -43.53 -6.78 79.46
N THR A 342 -42.84 -7.29 80.48
CA THR A 342 -43.33 -8.03 81.66
C THR A 342 -43.91 -9.44 81.52
N SER A 343 -43.15 -10.43 82.01
CA SER A 343 -43.46 -11.17 83.26
C SER A 343 -42.22 -11.90 83.77
#